data_AF-A0A3S1H3Z7-F1
#
_entry.id   AF-A0A3S1H3Z7-F1
#
_cell.length_a   1.000
_cell.length_b   1.000
_cell.length_c   1.000
_cell.angle_alpha   90.00
_cell.angle_beta   90.00
_cell.angle_gamma   90.00
#
_symmetry.space_group_name_H-M   'P 1'
#
loop_
_entity.id
_entity.type
_entity.pdbx_description
1 polymer ?
#
loop_
_entity_poly.entity_id
_entity_poly.type
_entity_poly.pdbx_seq_one_letter_code
_entity_poly.pdbx_strand_id
1 'polypeptide(L)'
;MTKIEATRTGLDLAPDSKVGIIAGGGSLPVEVARALGGQGKSPFVVIVAGEVDRISDFDAYEQATLRLEDVGSLLPTLKNHHVTHLVTAGHIT
;
A
#
# COMPACT_ATOMS: atom_id res chain seq x y z
N MET A 1 20.17 8.74 -35.26
CA MET A 1 20.50 7.96 -34.06
C MET A 1 19.25 7.87 -33.20
N THR A 2 18.55 6.75 -33.28
CA THR A 2 17.29 6.52 -32.52
C THR A 2 17.69 6.06 -31.13
N LYS A 3 17.52 6.93 -30.13
CA LYS A 3 17.73 6.59 -28.72
C LYS A 3 16.61 5.63 -28.33
N ILE A 4 16.92 4.36 -28.16
CA ILE A 4 16.01 3.39 -27.54
C ILE A 4 15.87 3.87 -26.09
N GLU A 5 14.71 4.43 -25.75
CA GLU A 5 14.36 4.69 -24.36
C GLU A 5 14.28 3.33 -23.66
N ALA A 6 15.19 3.11 -22.71
CA ALA A 6 15.14 1.95 -21.85
C ALA A 6 13.77 1.95 -21.16
N THR A 7 12.95 0.93 -21.44
CA THR A 7 11.73 0.67 -20.69
C THR A 7 12.08 0.67 -19.21
N ARG A 8 11.63 1.71 -18.50
CA ARG A 8 11.81 1.85 -17.07
C ARG A 8 11.08 0.68 -16.43
N THR A 9 11.79 -0.31 -15.90
CA THR A 9 11.26 -1.54 -15.29
C THR A 9 10.50 -1.32 -13.98
N GLY A 10 10.15 -0.06 -13.65
CA GLY A 10 9.42 0.33 -12.46
C GLY A 10 8.02 0.83 -12.79
N LEU A 11 7.10 0.69 -11.84
CA LEU A 11 5.77 1.30 -11.92
C LEU A 11 5.93 2.83 -11.95
N ASP A 12 5.60 3.46 -13.08
CA ASP A 12 5.69 4.92 -13.23
C ASP A 12 4.46 5.56 -12.57
N LEU A 13 4.62 5.96 -11.31
CA LEU A 13 3.60 6.63 -10.53
C LEU A 13 3.72 8.13 -10.73
N ALA A 14 2.62 8.77 -11.17
CA ALA A 14 2.51 10.21 -11.21
C ALA A 14 2.91 10.86 -9.85
N PRO A 15 3.39 12.12 -9.86
CA PRO A 15 3.83 12.80 -8.63
C PRO A 15 2.75 12.85 -7.53
N ASP A 16 1.49 12.98 -7.93
CA ASP A 16 0.30 13.06 -7.07
C ASP A 16 -0.32 11.68 -6.75
N SER A 17 0.26 10.58 -7.23
CA SER A 17 -0.22 9.24 -6.91
C SER A 17 -0.08 8.93 -5.41
N LYS A 18 -1.21 8.57 -4.78
CA LYS A 18 -1.27 8.01 -3.43
C LYS A 18 -1.49 6.50 -3.51
N VAL A 19 -0.52 5.75 -3.00
CA VAL A 19 -0.59 4.27 -2.98
C VAL A 19 -1.25 3.83 -1.69
N GLY A 20 -2.28 2.99 -1.79
CA GLY A 20 -2.86 2.24 -0.69
C GLY A 20 -2.28 0.84 -0.62
N ILE A 21 -2.00 0.35 0.57
CA ILE A 21 -1.54 -1.02 0.83
C ILE A 21 -2.63 -1.73 1.64
N ILE A 22 -3.19 -2.82 1.13
CA ILE A 22 -3.96 -3.76 1.95
C ILE A 22 -2.96 -4.76 2.51
N ALA A 23 -2.69 -4.64 3.81
CA ALA A 23 -1.68 -5.41 4.53
C ALA A 23 -2.32 -6.65 5.17
N GLY A 24 -2.01 -7.81 4.58
CA GLY A 24 -2.15 -9.11 5.22
C GLY A 24 -0.90 -9.50 6.00
N GLY A 25 -0.78 -10.77 6.37
CA GLY A 25 0.35 -11.24 7.16
C GLY A 25 1.65 -11.41 6.38
N GLY A 26 2.76 -11.57 7.11
CA GLY A 26 4.12 -11.67 6.57
C GLY A 26 4.85 -10.33 6.41
N SER A 27 6.06 -10.37 5.82
CA SER A 27 6.94 -9.18 5.70
C SER A 27 6.68 -8.31 4.47
N LEU A 28 6.06 -8.87 3.43
CA LEU A 28 5.89 -8.19 2.14
C LEU A 28 5.20 -6.82 2.24
N PRO A 29 4.07 -6.64 2.94
CA PRO A 29 3.43 -5.32 3.03
C PRO A 29 4.34 -4.27 3.71
N VAL A 30 5.18 -4.66 4.67
CA VAL A 30 6.17 -3.77 5.30
C VAL A 30 7.28 -3.38 4.31
N GLU A 31 7.80 -4.35 3.56
CA GLU A 31 8.82 -4.11 2.53
C GLU A 31 8.31 -3.17 1.44
N VAL A 32 7.05 -3.33 1.02
CA VAL A 32 6.39 -2.42 0.07
C VAL A 32 6.26 -1.01 0.64
N ALA A 33 5.81 -0.87 1.89
CA ALA A 33 5.68 0.44 2.53
C ALA A 33 7.04 1.17 2.63
N ARG A 34 8.09 0.44 3.01
CA ARG A 34 9.47 0.96 3.09
C ARG A 34 10.02 1.35 1.71
N ALA A 35 9.79 0.53 0.69
CA ALA A 35 10.21 0.83 -0.68
C ALA A 35 9.54 2.10 -1.22
N LEU A 36 8.25 2.30 -0.92
CA LEU A 36 7.52 3.53 -1.27
C LEU A 36 8.04 4.73 -0.48
N GLY A 37 8.30 4.58 0.82
CA GLY A 37 8.91 5.61 1.66
C GLY A 37 10.28 6.05 1.14
N GLY A 38 11.12 5.10 0.70
CA GLY A 38 12.41 5.37 0.06
C GLY A 38 12.30 6.13 -1.27
N GLN A 39 11.14 6.11 -1.92
CA GLN A 39 10.82 6.89 -3.13
C GLN A 39 10.14 8.23 -2.80
N GLY A 40 10.05 8.61 -1.52
CA GLY A 40 9.38 9.84 -1.07
C GLY A 40 7.85 9.77 -1.11
N LYS A 41 7.27 8.57 -1.24
CA LYS A 41 5.81 8.37 -1.21
C LYS A 41 5.37 7.90 0.17
N SER A 42 4.32 8.52 0.70
CA SER A 42 3.70 8.13 1.98
C SER A 42 2.43 7.32 1.70
N PRO A 43 2.48 5.97 1.74
CA PRO A 43 1.31 5.14 1.49
C PRO A 43 0.25 5.29 2.60
N PHE A 44 -0.99 4.93 2.26
CA PHE A 44 -2.05 4.69 3.24
C PHE A 44 -2.17 3.18 3.46
N VAL A 45 -2.11 2.72 4.70
CA VAL A 45 -2.07 1.28 5.03
C VAL A 45 -3.41 0.84 5.61
N VAL A 46 -4.07 -0.10 4.94
CA VAL A 46 -5.24 -0.81 5.45
C VAL A 46 -4.77 -2.12 6.04
N ILE A 47 -4.73 -2.21 7.36
CA ILE A 47 -4.35 -3.40 8.12
C ILE A 47 -5.55 -4.34 8.17
N VAL A 48 -5.40 -5.57 7.66
CA VAL A 48 -6.43 -6.60 7.82
C VAL A 48 -6.36 -7.15 9.24
N ALA A 49 -7.47 -7.00 9.98
CA ALA A 49 -7.55 -7.39 11.37
C ALA A 49 -7.27 -8.89 11.55
N GLY A 50 -6.35 -9.22 12.45
CA GLY A 50 -5.97 -10.61 12.74
C GLY A 50 -4.87 -11.19 11.86
N GLU A 51 -4.45 -10.51 10.79
CA GLU A 51 -3.42 -11.01 9.86
C GLU A 51 -2.01 -10.47 10.15
N VAL A 52 -1.90 -9.27 10.71
CA VAL A 52 -0.62 -8.58 10.90
C VAL A 52 -0.12 -8.74 12.34
N ASP A 53 1.00 -9.46 12.52
CA ASP A 53 1.60 -9.70 13.84
C ASP A 53 2.21 -8.42 14.46
N ARG A 54 2.84 -7.57 13.65
CA ARG A 54 3.60 -6.39 14.10
C ARG A 54 3.05 -5.10 13.48
N ILE A 55 1.91 -4.66 13.99
CA ILE A 55 1.27 -3.41 13.55
C ILE A 55 2.22 -2.20 13.66
N SER A 56 3.10 -2.18 14.67
CA SER A 56 4.09 -1.11 14.88
C SER A 56 5.08 -0.92 13.72
N ASP A 57 5.24 -1.91 12.85
CA ASP A 57 6.05 -1.76 11.63
C ASP A 57 5.47 -0.71 10.66
N PHE A 58 4.20 -0.30 10.85
CA PHE A 58 3.50 0.70 10.07
C PHE A 58 3.31 2.06 10.76
N ASP A 59 3.84 2.28 11.97
CA ASP A 59 3.63 3.51 12.76
C ASP A 59 4.05 4.81 12.03
N ALA A 60 4.92 4.70 11.03
CA ALA A 60 5.36 5.83 10.20
C ALA A 60 4.33 6.25 9.12
N TYR A 61 3.25 5.48 8.93
CA TYR A 61 2.28 5.66 7.87
C TYR A 61 0.88 5.90 8.41
N GLU A 62 0.07 6.60 7.63
CA GLU A 62 -1.35 6.72 7.93
C GLU A 62 -2.02 5.36 7.75
N GLN A 63 -2.85 4.95 8.72
CA GLN A 63 -3.38 3.60 8.78
C GLN A 63 -4.86 3.55 9.14
N ALA A 64 -5.53 2.51 8.67
CA ALA A 64 -6.85 2.08 9.12
C ALA A 64 -6.86 0.57 9.32
N THR A 65 -7.70 0.07 10.21
CA THR A 65 -7.93 -1.37 10.38
C THR A 65 -9.21 -1.78 9.67
N LEU A 66 -9.16 -2.86 8.91
CA LEU A 66 -10.30 -3.47 8.22
C LEU A 66 -10.53 -4.87 8.77
N ARG A 67 -11.73 -5.12 9.29
CA ARG A 67 -12.21 -6.49 9.54
C ARG A 67 -12.75 -7.06 8.23
N LEU A 68 -12.60 -8.36 7.99
CA LEU A 68 -12.99 -8.97 6.72
C LEU A 68 -14.50 -8.84 6.45
N GLU A 69 -15.31 -8.92 7.50
CA GLU A 69 -16.75 -8.69 7.48
C GLU A 69 -17.15 -7.25 7.10
N ASP A 70 -16.25 -6.28 7.28
CA ASP A 70 -16.48 -4.86 7.00
C ASP A 70 -15.99 -4.45 5.59
N VAL A 71 -15.73 -5.41 4.69
CA VAL A 71 -15.18 -5.16 3.33
C VAL A 71 -15.94 -4.11 2.53
N GLY A 72 -17.25 -3.95 2.77
CA GLY A 72 -18.07 -2.91 2.13
C GLY A 72 -17.60 -1.48 2.41
N SER A 73 -16.87 -1.26 3.50
CA SER A 73 -16.29 0.04 3.88
C SER A 73 -14.97 0.35 3.19
N LEU A 74 -14.31 -0.65 2.58
CA LEU A 74 -12.96 -0.51 2.02
C LEU A 74 -12.89 0.58 0.94
N LEU A 75 -13.77 0.51 -0.07
CA LEU A 75 -13.77 1.50 -1.16
C LEU A 75 -14.05 2.93 -0.67
N PRO A 76 -15.06 3.19 0.18
CA PRO A 76 -15.23 4.49 0.83
C PRO A 76 -13.97 4.98 1.56
N THR A 77 -13.34 4.13 2.38
CA THR A 77 -12.13 4.49 3.12
C THR A 77 -10.99 4.88 2.17
N LEU A 78 -10.70 4.06 1.15
CA LEU A 78 -9.66 4.36 0.17
C LEU A 78 -9.92 5.70 -0.56
N LYS A 79 -11.17 5.98 -0.92
CA LYS A 79 -11.56 7.26 -1.55
C LYS A 79 -11.35 8.45 -0.61
N ASN A 80 -11.74 8.34 0.65
CA ASN A 80 -11.57 9.40 1.65
C ASN A 80 -10.10 9.74 1.91
N HIS A 81 -9.20 8.74 1.77
CA HIS A 81 -7.75 8.91 1.86
C HIS A 81 -7.07 9.17 0.51
N HIS A 82 -7.84 9.48 -0.54
CA HIS A 82 -7.36 9.85 -1.87
C HIS A 82 -6.46 8.80 -2.53
N VAL A 83 -6.62 7.52 -2.19
CA VAL A 83 -5.83 6.43 -2.78
C VAL A 83 -6.15 6.32 -4.27
N THR A 84 -5.11 6.37 -5.11
CA THR A 84 -5.23 6.26 -6.57
C THR A 84 -4.71 4.92 -7.11
N HIS A 85 -3.82 4.27 -6.37
CA HIS A 85 -3.24 2.98 -6.73
C HIS A 85 -3.30 2.05 -5.53
N LEU A 86 -3.57 0.77 -5.75
CA LEU A 86 -3.74 -0.20 -4.67
C LEU A 86 -2.79 -1.37 -4.88
N VAL A 87 -2.20 -1.85 -3.79
CA VAL A 87 -1.45 -3.10 -3.73
C VAL A 87 -1.98 -3.95 -2.58
N THR A 88 -2.24 -5.22 -2.86
CA THR A 88 -2.56 -6.24 -1.85
C THR A 88 -1.29 -7.04 -1.59
N ALA A 89 -0.82 -7.06 -0.35
CA ALA A 89 0.44 -7.71 0.00
C ALA A 89 0.31 -8.48 1.30
N GLY A 90 0.84 -9.71 1.30
CA GLY A 90 0.74 -10.64 2.41
C GLY A 90 -0.33 -11.71 2.21
N HIS A 91 -0.37 -12.67 3.12
CA HIS A 91 -1.41 -13.69 3.15
C HIS A 91 -2.66 -13.19 3.88
N ILE A 92 -3.80 -13.81 3.58
CA ILE A 92 -5.10 -13.63 4.25
C ILE A 92 -5.63 -15.04 4.55
N THR A 93 -6.12 -15.30 5.76
CA THR A 93 -6.54 -16.65 6.19
C THR A 93 -8.00 -16.71 6.61
#